data_AF-A0A1B6HVY5-F1
#
_entry.id   AF-A0A1B6HVY5-F1
#
_cell.length_a   1.000
_cell.length_b   1.000
_cell.length_c   1.000
_cell.angle_alpha   90.00
_cell.angle_beta   90.00
_cell.angle_gamma   90.00
#
_symmetry.space_group_name_H-M   'P 1'
#
loop_
_entity.id
_entity.type
_entity.pdbx_description
1 polymer ?
#
loop_
_entity_poly.entity_id
_entity_poly.type
_entity_poly.pdbx_seq_one_letter_code
_entity_poly.pdbx_strand_id
1 'polypeptide(L)'
;YDYFHGYDDLMKRRVVFVGDARKRIQEDYLRILRYFRFYGRIAEVPDNHDRDTLDAIKENGAGLAQISGERIWMEFSLILAGNFWGSLVEDIIKCGLGPHMGMPKE
;
A
#
# COMPACT_ATOMS: atom_id res chain seq x y z
N TYR A 1 23.12 -6.17 10.45
CA TYR A 1 22.55 -7.49 10.15
C TYR A 1 21.30 -7.30 9.30
N ASP A 2 21.18 -8.05 8.21
CA ASP A 2 20.00 -8.08 7.34
C ASP A 2 19.40 -9.48 7.42
N TYR A 3 18.29 -9.62 8.14
CA TYR A 3 17.64 -10.91 8.41
C TYR A 3 16.57 -11.26 7.39
N PHE A 4 16.21 -10.33 6.50
CA PHE A 4 15.06 -10.46 5.60
C PHE A 4 15.36 -9.97 4.18
N HIS A 5 16.64 -9.84 3.82
CA HIS A 5 17.09 -9.38 2.50
C HIS A 5 16.61 -7.96 2.14
N GLY A 6 16.44 -7.10 3.15
CA GLY A 6 15.96 -5.74 2.98
C GLY A 6 16.92 -4.85 2.18
N TYR A 7 18.23 -5.13 2.22
CA TYR A 7 19.20 -4.41 1.39
C TYR A 7 19.00 -4.72 -0.10
N ASP A 8 18.83 -5.98 -0.45
CA ASP A 8 18.61 -6.42 -1.84
C ASP A 8 17.29 -5.88 -2.38
N ASP A 9 16.23 -5.91 -1.57
CA ASP A 9 14.92 -5.34 -1.95
C ASP A 9 15.01 -3.83 -2.16
N LEU A 10 15.76 -3.11 -1.32
CA LEU A 10 15.99 -1.68 -1.49
C LEU A 10 16.75 -1.38 -2.78
N MET A 11 17.81 -2.16 -3.08
CA MET A 11 18.57 -2.02 -4.33
C MET A 11 17.73 -2.32 -5.56
N LYS A 12 16.78 -3.27 -5.46
CA LYS A 12 15.82 -3.61 -6.50
C LYS A 12 14.58 -2.69 -6.52
N ARG A 13 14.51 -1.70 -5.61
CA ARG A 13 13.36 -0.79 -5.42
C ARG A 13 12.04 -1.54 -5.26
N ARG A 14 12.09 -2.67 -4.57
CA ARG A 14 10.94 -3.56 -4.34
C ARG A 14 10.38 -3.32 -2.96
N VAL A 15 9.09 -3.01 -2.86
CA VAL A 15 8.37 -2.98 -1.58
C VAL A 15 7.67 -4.32 -1.41
N VAL A 16 8.09 -5.10 -0.42
CA VAL A 16 7.46 -6.38 -0.04
C VAL A 16 7.27 -6.46 1.46
N PHE A 17 6.32 -7.31 1.87
CA PHE A 17 6.11 -7.63 3.27
C PHE A 17 7.15 -8.64 3.76
N VAL A 18 7.56 -8.50 5.01
CA VAL A 18 8.31 -9.56 5.70
C VAL A 18 7.34 -10.70 6.02
N GLY A 19 7.60 -11.87 5.45
CA GLY A 19 6.73 -13.05 5.59
C GLY A 19 5.49 -12.98 4.69
N ASP A 20 4.38 -13.55 5.17
CA ASP A 20 3.13 -13.64 4.41
C ASP A 20 2.36 -12.30 4.40
N ALA A 21 2.21 -11.69 3.22
CA ALA A 21 1.56 -10.40 3.05
C ALA A 21 0.12 -10.36 3.60
N ARG A 22 -0.66 -11.43 3.43
CA ARG A 22 -2.06 -11.50 3.90
C ARG A 22 -2.11 -11.45 5.42
N LYS A 23 -1.30 -12.27 6.09
CA LYS A 23 -1.18 -12.26 7.55
C LYS A 23 -0.75 -10.89 8.06
N ARG A 24 0.27 -10.29 7.43
CA ARG A 24 0.74 -8.95 7.83
C ARG A 24 -0.35 -7.91 7.64
N ILE A 25 -1.13 -7.93 6.56
CA ILE A 25 -2.22 -6.96 6.36
C ILE A 25 -3.32 -7.15 7.42
N GLN A 26 -3.70 -8.39 7.74
CA GLN A 26 -4.75 -8.69 8.72
C GLN A 26 -4.41 -8.26 10.15
N GLU A 27 -3.11 -8.19 10.51
CA GLU A 27 -2.66 -7.63 11.79
C GLU A 27 -2.93 -6.12 11.91
N ASP A 28 -2.84 -5.37 10.80
CA ASP A 28 -3.14 -3.93 10.74
C ASP A 28 -3.42 -3.52 9.29
N TYR A 29 -4.70 -3.34 8.96
CA TYR A 29 -5.13 -3.02 7.59
C TYR A 29 -4.56 -1.68 7.08
N LEU A 30 -4.11 -0.77 7.97
CA LEU A 30 -3.43 0.46 7.54
C LEU A 30 -2.13 0.16 6.77
N ARG A 31 -1.56 -1.05 6.89
CA ARG A 31 -0.40 -1.48 6.10
C ARG A 31 -0.64 -1.47 4.60
N ILE A 32 -1.90 -1.58 4.15
CA ILE A 32 -2.26 -1.42 2.74
C ILE A 32 -1.86 -0.01 2.26
N LEU A 33 -2.24 1.04 2.99
CA LEU A 33 -1.86 2.41 2.61
C LEU A 33 -0.36 2.67 2.78
N ARG A 34 0.25 2.09 3.82
CA ARG A 34 1.71 2.19 4.02
C ARG A 34 2.49 1.60 2.86
N TYR A 35 2.01 0.52 2.23
CA TYR A 35 2.61 -0.04 1.02
C TYR A 35 2.70 1.01 -0.08
N PHE A 36 1.59 1.64 -0.46
CA PHE A 36 1.57 2.67 -1.50
C PHE A 36 2.46 3.86 -1.14
N ARG A 37 2.45 4.31 0.12
CA ARG A 37 3.34 5.39 0.59
C ARG A 37 4.82 5.04 0.41
N PHE A 38 5.22 3.83 0.82
CA PHE A 38 6.61 3.41 0.68
C PHE A 38 6.99 3.17 -0.78
N TYR A 39 6.07 2.66 -1.59
CA TYR A 39 6.27 2.51 -3.02
C TYR A 39 6.58 3.86 -3.67
N GLY A 40 5.75 4.89 -3.42
CA GLY A 40 6.00 6.25 -3.92
C GLY A 40 7.32 6.86 -3.43
N ARG A 41 7.88 6.38 -2.32
CA ARG A 41 9.16 6.86 -1.78
C ARG A 41 10.38 6.21 -2.46
N ILE A 42 10.30 4.94 -2.85
CA ILE A 42 11.48 4.17 -3.29
C ILE A 42 11.44 3.72 -4.74
N ALA A 43 10.25 3.62 -5.35
CA ALA A 43 10.11 3.15 -6.72
C ALA A 43 10.72 4.13 -7.73
N GLU A 44 11.21 3.60 -8.85
CA GLU A 44 11.68 4.41 -9.98
C GLU A 44 10.59 4.68 -11.01
N VAL A 45 9.59 3.79 -11.06
CA VAL A 45 8.48 3.82 -12.01
C VAL A 45 7.17 3.58 -11.26
N PRO A 46 6.04 4.13 -11.73
CA PRO A 46 4.77 4.06 -11.01
C PRO A 46 4.17 2.65 -10.95
N ASP A 47 4.33 1.81 -11.98
CA ASP A 47 3.48 0.62 -12.17
C ASP A 47 4.22 -0.74 -12.04
N ASN A 48 5.31 -0.80 -11.28
CA ASN A 48 6.12 -2.02 -11.07
C ASN A 48 5.84 -2.69 -9.71
N HIS A 49 4.56 -2.80 -9.38
CA HIS A 49 4.12 -3.46 -8.16
C HIS A 49 4.37 -4.98 -8.20
N ASP A 50 4.71 -5.53 -7.04
CA ASP A 50 4.75 -6.98 -6.83
C ASP A 50 3.33 -7.56 -6.88
N ARG A 51 3.12 -8.59 -7.73
CA ARG A 51 1.79 -9.15 -8.00
C ARG A 51 1.17 -9.78 -6.75
N ASP A 52 1.94 -10.60 -6.03
CA ASP A 52 1.46 -11.27 -4.83
C ASP A 52 1.05 -10.27 -3.75
N THR A 53 1.79 -9.16 -3.66
CA THR A 53 1.47 -8.05 -2.75
C THR A 53 0.17 -7.34 -3.15
N LEU A 54 -0.03 -7.04 -4.43
CA LEU A 54 -1.27 -6.44 -4.91
C LEU A 54 -2.48 -7.36 -4.72
N ASP A 55 -2.33 -8.66 -4.95
CA ASP A 55 -3.41 -9.63 -4.74
C ASP A 55 -3.78 -9.72 -3.26
N ALA A 56 -2.79 -9.76 -2.36
CA ALA A 56 -3.04 -9.69 -0.92
C ALA A 56 -3.75 -8.40 -0.50
N ILE A 57 -3.41 -7.25 -1.11
CA ILE A 57 -4.08 -5.97 -0.87
C ILE A 57 -5.54 -6.02 -1.32
N LYS A 58 -5.82 -6.52 -2.52
CA LYS A 58 -7.19 -6.63 -3.06
C LYS A 58 -8.07 -7.53 -2.20
N GLU A 59 -7.56 -8.70 -1.81
CA GLU A 59 -8.29 -9.65 -0.98
C GLU A 59 -8.65 -9.10 0.40
N ASN A 60 -7.80 -8.23 0.97
CA ASN A 60 -7.96 -7.70 2.32
C ASN A 60 -8.43 -6.24 2.37
N GLY A 61 -8.71 -5.63 1.22
CA GLY A 61 -9.04 -4.20 1.08
C GLY A 61 -10.24 -3.76 1.91
N ALA A 62 -11.25 -4.63 2.05
CA ALA A 62 -12.44 -4.36 2.86
C ALA A 62 -12.12 -4.12 4.34
N GLY A 63 -11.00 -4.65 4.85
CA GLY A 63 -10.56 -4.43 6.22
C GLY A 63 -10.18 -2.97 6.53
N LEU A 64 -9.92 -2.14 5.52
CA LEU A 64 -9.71 -0.70 5.71
C LEU A 64 -10.92 -0.02 6.36
N ALA A 65 -12.13 -0.55 6.18
CA ALA A 65 -13.34 -0.03 6.84
C ALA A 65 -13.30 -0.16 8.38
N GLN A 66 -12.35 -0.93 8.93
CA GLN A 66 -12.14 -1.07 10.38
C GLN A 66 -11.15 -0.02 10.93
N ILE A 67 -10.47 0.73 10.07
CA ILE A 67 -9.49 1.74 10.45
C ILE A 67 -10.19 3.10 10.59
N SER A 68 -9.81 3.88 11.61
CA SER A 68 -10.38 5.21 11.81
C SER A 68 -10.06 6.14 10.64
N GLY A 69 -11.00 7.02 10.30
CA GLY A 69 -10.85 7.97 9.19
C GLY A 69 -9.63 8.89 9.35
N GLU A 70 -9.29 9.28 10.59
CA GLU A 70 -8.10 10.09 10.88
C GLU A 70 -6.82 9.33 10.52
N ARG A 71 -6.73 8.04 10.87
CA ARG A 71 -5.56 7.21 10.53
C ARG A 71 -5.44 7.00 9.02
N ILE A 72 -6.56 6.78 8.35
CA ILE A 72 -6.61 6.71 6.88
C ILE A 72 -6.11 8.03 6.28
N TRP A 73 -6.66 9.17 6.71
CA TRP A 73 -6.30 10.49 6.18
C TRP A 73 -4.82 10.84 6.42
N MET A 74 -4.29 10.59 7.61
CA MET A 74 -2.87 10.80 7.90
C MET A 74 -1.97 10.02 6.95
N GLU A 75 -2.27 8.75 6.67
CA GLU A 75 -1.45 7.96 5.76
C GLU A 75 -1.68 8.36 4.30
N PHE A 76 -2.92 8.62 3.90
CA PHE A 76 -3.29 9.02 2.54
C PHE A 76 -2.70 10.39 2.15
N SER A 77 -2.73 11.37 3.04
CA SER A 77 -2.11 12.69 2.80
C SER A 77 -0.60 12.59 2.54
N LEU A 78 0.09 11.62 3.14
CA LEU A 78 1.51 11.36 2.87
C LEU A 78 1.72 10.71 1.49
N ILE A 79 0.77 9.94 0.99
CA ILE A 79 0.79 9.41 -0.39
C ILE A 79 0.63 10.57 -1.38
N LEU A 80 -0.33 11.46 -1.12
CA LEU A 80 -0.61 12.62 -1.99
C LEU A 80 0.57 13.61 -2.07
N ALA A 81 1.34 13.74 -0.99
CA ALA A 81 2.55 14.56 -0.96
C ALA A 81 3.79 13.85 -1.54
N GLY A 82 3.67 12.57 -1.91
CA GLY A 82 4.76 11.74 -2.41
C GLY A 82 4.91 11.73 -3.94
N ASN A 83 5.93 11.01 -4.42
CA ASN A 83 6.08 10.80 -5.86
C ASN A 83 4.99 9.85 -6.38
N PHE A 84 4.69 9.97 -7.67
CA PHE A 84 3.72 9.11 -8.37
C PHE A 84 2.31 9.10 -7.77
N TRP A 85 1.94 10.09 -6.96
CA TRP A 85 0.66 10.11 -6.25
C TRP A 85 -0.54 9.87 -7.17
N GLY A 86 -0.52 10.41 -8.40
CA GLY A 86 -1.60 10.22 -9.38
C GLY A 86 -1.79 8.74 -9.74
N SER A 87 -0.71 8.08 -10.16
CA SER A 87 -0.71 6.64 -10.46
C SER A 87 -1.07 5.79 -9.25
N LEU A 88 -0.53 6.13 -8.07
CA LEU A 88 -0.85 5.39 -6.84
C LEU A 88 -2.31 5.52 -6.44
N VAL A 89 -2.93 6.69 -6.62
CA VAL A 89 -4.36 6.89 -6.39
C VAL A 89 -5.18 6.09 -7.41
N GLU A 90 -4.78 6.05 -8.68
CA GLU A 90 -5.41 5.18 -9.66
C GLU A 90 -5.33 3.70 -9.25
N ASP A 91 -4.18 3.23 -8.76
CA ASP A 91 -4.01 1.85 -8.34
C ASP A 91 -4.82 1.50 -7.09
N ILE A 92 -4.94 2.44 -6.15
CA ILE A 92 -5.84 2.33 -5.00
C ILE A 92 -7.29 2.14 -5.46
N ILE A 93 -7.73 2.91 -6.47
CA ILE A 93 -9.08 2.81 -7.04
C ILE A 93 -9.24 1.48 -7.81
N LYS A 94 -8.29 1.10 -8.66
CA LYS A 94 -8.27 -0.18 -9.40
C LYS A 94 -8.27 -1.40 -8.47
N CYS A 95 -7.69 -1.27 -7.27
CA CYS A 95 -7.74 -2.29 -6.22
C CYS A 95 -9.07 -2.32 -5.45
N GLY A 96 -10.03 -1.44 -5.77
CA GLY A 96 -11.34 -1.40 -5.13
C GLY A 96 -11.32 -0.83 -3.71
N LEU A 97 -10.28 -0.08 -3.32
CA LEU A 97 -10.10 0.36 -1.94
C LEU A 97 -10.89 1.64 -1.60
N GLY A 98 -11.27 2.44 -2.60
CA GLY A 98 -11.94 3.74 -2.42
C GLY A 98 -13.14 3.71 -1.46
N PRO A 99 -14.12 2.80 -1.65
CA PRO A 99 -15.29 2.70 -0.77
C PRO A 99 -14.96 2.41 0.70
N HIS A 100 -13.78 1.84 0.99
CA HIS A 100 -13.35 1.47 2.34
C HIS A 100 -12.54 2.56 3.05
N MET A 101 -12.26 3.67 2.37
CA MET A 101 -11.47 4.79 2.91
C MET A 101 -12.23 6.12 2.92
N GLY A 102 -13.55 6.07 2.76
CA GLY A 102 -14.41 7.26 2.79
C GLY A 102 -14.42 8.08 1.50
N MET A 103 -13.91 7.52 0.39
CA MET A 103 -14.11 8.15 -0.91
C MET A 103 -15.58 8.06 -1.33
N PRO A 104 -16.12 9.10 -1.99
CA PRO A 104 -17.47 9.06 -2.51
C PRO A 104 -17.61 7.90 -3.51
N LYS A 105 -18.77 7.23 -3.48
CA LYS A 105 -19.16 6.34 -4.56
C LYS A 105 -19.58 7.22 -5.73
N GLU A 106 -19.02 6.96 -6.90
CA GLU A 106 -19.49 7.54 -8.17
C GLU A 106 -21.00 7.31 -8.36
#